data_AF-A0AAW3J5Z5-F1
#
_entry.id   AF-A0AAW3J5Z5-F1
#
_cell.length_a   1.000
_cell.length_b   1.000
_cell.length_c   1.000
_cell.angle_alpha   90.00
_cell.angle_beta   90.00
_cell.angle_gamma   90.00
#
_symmetry.space_group_name_H-M   'P 1'
#
loop_
_entity.id
_entity.type
_entity.pdbx_description
1 polymer ?
#
loop_
_entity_poly.entity_id
_entity_poly.type
_entity_poly.pdbx_seq_one_letter_code
_entity_poly.pdbx_strand_id
1 'polypeptide(L)'
;MKKITLPHLVFSSLYFILAFFTILTLFLSGVVNDFKQMFRLVTQPFGIYFCTGVTFLLCGVIVSVFNMVRIYSSHLPKLYSAMIFVALCVFGTFLYYELFVLQRTYYDIFSLEDSLKFATNENAFDKSFYQMVMDYSFYLFFVVFPFIIYFFKLNFDKSTKIGKILQLMQPNINVMIVTLFGFAITSPMKSTADYIDFALLIVGLLMVGFLCLKRKYLIGFYEFLNLLLLLVNCLIIFCFSYFFVDGESYFEVRKAFYFLALFGWCNIWMMKLIIKPNYKD
;
A
#
# COMPACT_ATOMS: atom_id res chain seq x y z
N MET A 1 -7.86 -25.76 -6.71
CA MET A 1 -8.18 -24.33 -6.45
C MET A 1 -7.67 -23.96 -5.06
N LYS A 2 -6.98 -22.83 -4.91
CA LYS A 2 -6.46 -22.35 -3.62
C LYS A 2 -7.64 -21.98 -2.72
N LYS A 3 -7.67 -22.44 -1.46
CA LYS A 3 -8.76 -22.13 -0.54
C LYS A 3 -8.76 -20.62 -0.26
N ILE A 4 -9.81 -19.92 -0.70
CA ILE A 4 -10.00 -18.49 -0.44
C ILE A 4 -10.30 -18.35 1.06
N THR A 5 -9.44 -17.62 1.77
CA THR A 5 -9.65 -17.30 3.19
C THR A 5 -10.37 -15.96 3.32
N LEU A 6 -11.16 -15.79 4.38
CA LEU A 6 -11.87 -14.53 4.65
C LEU A 6 -10.93 -13.30 4.64
N PRO A 7 -9.74 -13.32 5.27
CA PRO A 7 -8.82 -12.17 5.22
C PRO A 7 -8.34 -11.84 3.80
N HIS A 8 -8.16 -12.87 2.96
CA HIS A 8 -7.73 -12.68 1.57
C HIS A 8 -8.84 -12.08 0.71
N LEU A 9 -10.09 -12.50 0.93
CA LEU A 9 -11.26 -11.92 0.28
C LEU A 9 -11.42 -10.44 0.67
N VAL A 10 -11.44 -10.14 1.97
CA VAL A 10 -11.60 -8.77 2.49
C VAL A 10 -10.51 -7.85 1.94
N PHE A 11 -9.24 -8.29 1.97
CA PHE A 11 -8.14 -7.49 1.44
C PHE A 11 -8.30 -7.19 -0.06
N SER A 12 -8.68 -8.21 -0.85
CA SER A 12 -8.86 -8.03 -2.29
C SER A 12 -10.05 -7.13 -2.62
N SER A 13 -11.15 -7.23 -1.85
CA SER A 13 -12.31 -6.36 -2.01
C SER A 13 -12.03 -4.91 -1.62
N LEU A 14 -11.30 -4.68 -0.52
CA LEU A 14 -10.89 -3.33 -0.10
C LEU A 14 -10.00 -2.67 -1.15
N TYR A 15 -9.04 -3.42 -1.70
CA TYR A 15 -8.23 -2.94 -2.82
C TYR A 15 -9.08 -2.65 -4.05
N PHE A 16 -9.99 -3.55 -4.43
CA PHE A 16 -10.84 -3.35 -5.59
C PHE A 16 -11.64 -2.04 -5.49
N ILE A 17 -12.29 -1.80 -4.36
CA ILE A 17 -13.09 -0.58 -4.13
C ILE A 17 -12.19 0.67 -4.20
N LEU A 18 -11.06 0.66 -3.50
CA LEU A 18 -10.16 1.81 -3.47
C LEU A 18 -9.55 2.08 -4.84
N ALA A 19 -9.02 1.05 -5.51
CA ALA A 19 -8.42 1.15 -6.83
C ALA A 19 -9.44 1.62 -7.88
N PHE A 20 -10.66 1.08 -7.86
CA PHE A 20 -11.72 1.48 -8.78
C PHE A 20 -12.13 2.95 -8.56
N PHE A 21 -12.30 3.36 -7.31
CA PHE A 21 -12.56 4.76 -6.96
C PHE A 21 -11.44 5.68 -7.44
N THR A 22 -10.18 5.32 -7.18
CA THR A 22 -9.01 6.10 -7.63
C THR A 22 -8.92 6.19 -9.15
N ILE A 23 -9.08 5.07 -9.86
CA ILE A 23 -9.10 5.02 -11.34
C ILE A 23 -10.18 5.95 -11.90
N LEU A 24 -11.40 5.89 -11.38
CA LEU A 24 -12.49 6.75 -11.83
C LEU A 24 -12.20 8.23 -11.56
N THR A 25 -11.69 8.54 -10.37
CA THR A 25 -11.41 9.93 -9.99
C THR A 25 -10.28 10.52 -10.83
N LEU A 26 -9.22 9.73 -11.09
CA LEU A 26 -8.13 10.12 -11.98
C LEU A 26 -8.60 10.29 -13.43
N PHE A 27 -9.36 9.33 -13.95
CA PHE A 27 -9.88 9.38 -15.31
C PHE A 27 -10.79 10.60 -15.52
N LEU A 28 -11.75 10.83 -14.63
CA LEU A 28 -12.68 11.96 -14.73
C LEU A 28 -11.96 13.30 -14.58
N SER A 29 -10.97 13.40 -13.69
CA SER A 29 -10.12 14.60 -13.56
C SER A 29 -9.31 14.90 -14.83
N GLY A 30 -8.87 13.86 -15.54
CA GLY A 30 -8.17 14.01 -16.81
C GLY A 30 -9.06 14.46 -17.98
N VAL A 31 -10.32 14.05 -17.99
CA VAL A 31 -11.25 14.27 -19.12
C VAL A 31 -12.16 15.49 -18.92
N VAL A 32 -12.61 15.75 -17.70
CA VAL A 32 -13.64 16.75 -17.38
C VAL A 32 -13.03 17.84 -16.50
N ASN A 33 -12.99 19.08 -16.99
CA ASN A 33 -12.34 20.20 -16.28
C ASN A 33 -12.95 20.49 -14.90
N ASP A 34 -14.27 20.41 -14.75
CA ASP A 34 -14.95 20.62 -13.45
C ASP A 34 -14.57 19.54 -12.43
N PHE A 35 -14.24 18.34 -12.90
CA PHE A 35 -13.88 17.21 -12.04
C PHE A 35 -12.46 17.32 -11.47
N LYS A 36 -11.61 18.19 -12.03
CA LYS A 36 -10.30 18.50 -11.44
C LYS A 36 -10.44 19.13 -10.05
N GLN A 37 -11.46 19.95 -9.86
CA GLN A 37 -11.77 20.55 -8.56
C GLN A 37 -12.24 19.46 -7.58
N MET A 38 -13.03 18.48 -8.06
CA MET A 38 -13.45 17.35 -7.25
C MET A 38 -12.27 16.45 -6.84
N PHE A 39 -11.31 16.17 -7.73
CA PHE A 39 -10.11 15.43 -7.37
C PHE A 39 -9.32 16.13 -6.26
N ARG A 40 -9.15 17.46 -6.35
CA ARG A 40 -8.52 18.25 -5.28
C ARG A 40 -9.27 18.14 -3.96
N LEU A 41 -10.60 18.19 -3.94
CA LEU A 41 -11.38 18.02 -2.70
C LEU A 41 -11.17 16.63 -2.07
N VAL A 42 -11.01 15.60 -2.90
CA VAL A 42 -10.75 14.23 -2.43
C VAL A 42 -9.33 14.08 -1.87
N THR A 43 -8.36 14.82 -2.40
CA THR A 43 -6.94 14.80 -1.98
C THR A 43 -6.54 15.91 -1.01
N GLN A 44 -7.46 16.81 -0.66
CA GLN A 44 -7.23 17.88 0.31
C GLN A 44 -6.80 17.38 1.69
N PRO A 45 -6.20 18.24 2.53
CA PRO A 45 -6.00 17.96 3.94
C PRO A 45 -7.27 17.41 4.57
N PHE A 46 -7.16 16.25 5.22
CA PHE A 46 -8.29 15.55 5.84
C PHE A 46 -9.38 15.06 4.87
N GLY A 47 -9.06 14.99 3.57
CA GLY A 47 -9.93 14.45 2.53
C GLY A 47 -10.14 12.93 2.61
N ILE A 48 -10.74 12.36 1.56
CA ILE A 48 -11.17 10.95 1.55
C ILE A 48 -9.96 10.00 1.67
N TYR A 49 -8.86 10.27 0.97
CA TYR A 49 -7.68 9.41 1.03
C TYR A 49 -7.02 9.41 2.41
N PHE A 50 -6.95 10.57 3.07
CA PHE A 50 -6.49 10.65 4.46
C PHE A 50 -7.40 9.84 5.39
N CYS A 51 -8.72 10.10 5.36
CA CYS A 51 -9.67 9.40 6.21
C CYS A 51 -9.61 7.88 6.01
N THR A 52 -9.46 7.45 4.76
CA THR A 52 -9.30 6.04 4.39
C THR A 52 -7.99 5.47 4.93
N GLY A 53 -6.88 6.18 4.78
CA GLY A 53 -5.57 5.79 5.30
C GLY A 53 -5.57 5.63 6.82
N VAL A 54 -6.10 6.63 7.55
CA VAL A 54 -6.27 6.57 9.01
C VAL A 54 -7.17 5.41 9.43
N THR A 55 -8.24 5.15 8.68
CA THR A 55 -9.11 3.99 8.95
C THR A 55 -8.33 2.68 8.85
N PHE A 56 -7.51 2.48 7.80
CA PHE A 56 -6.67 1.28 7.70
C PHE A 56 -5.66 1.15 8.83
N LEU A 57 -5.04 2.25 9.25
CA LEU A 57 -4.12 2.26 10.39
C LEU A 57 -4.82 1.90 11.71
N LEU A 58 -5.98 2.50 11.98
CA LEU A 58 -6.80 2.18 13.15
C LEU A 58 -7.25 0.71 13.15
N CYS A 59 -7.74 0.21 12.01
CA CYS A 59 -8.04 -1.22 11.86
C CYS A 59 -6.81 -2.11 12.10
N GLY A 60 -5.63 -1.68 11.64
CA GLY A 60 -4.37 -2.37 11.89
C GLY A 60 -4.02 -2.44 13.38
N VAL A 61 -4.20 -1.36 14.13
CA VAL A 61 -4.05 -1.32 15.59
C VAL A 61 -5.04 -2.29 16.24
N ILE A 62 -6.33 -2.22 15.90
CA ILE A 62 -7.38 -3.07 16.47
C ILE A 62 -7.07 -4.55 16.23
N VAL A 63 -6.74 -4.94 15.00
CA VAL A 63 -6.42 -6.33 14.63
C VAL A 63 -5.15 -6.81 15.37
N SER A 64 -4.15 -5.95 15.53
CA SER A 64 -2.92 -6.29 16.25
C SER A 64 -3.19 -6.51 17.74
N VAL A 65 -3.95 -5.63 18.39
CA VAL A 65 -4.37 -5.78 19.79
C VAL A 65 -5.20 -7.05 19.98
N PHE A 66 -6.20 -7.28 19.12
CA PHE A 66 -7.02 -8.49 19.17
C PHE A 66 -6.17 -9.77 19.10
N ASN A 67 -5.23 -9.84 18.15
CA ASN A 67 -4.37 -11.02 18.03
C ASN A 67 -3.35 -11.14 19.16
N MET A 68 -2.92 -10.03 19.76
CA MET A 68 -2.05 -10.05 20.95
C MET A 68 -2.78 -10.68 22.16
N VAL A 69 -4.03 -10.26 22.42
CA VAL A 69 -4.89 -10.86 23.47
C VAL A 69 -5.13 -12.33 23.18
N ARG A 70 -5.43 -12.69 21.92
CA ARG A 70 -5.64 -14.07 21.50
C ARG A 70 -4.40 -14.95 21.74
N ILE A 71 -3.19 -14.45 21.43
CA ILE A 71 -1.94 -15.17 21.68
C ILE A 71 -1.72 -15.41 23.16
N TYR A 72 -1.97 -14.40 23.99
CA TYR A 72 -1.82 -14.50 25.44
C TYR A 72 -2.73 -15.59 26.02
N SER A 73 -3.99 -15.64 25.57
CA SER A 73 -4.94 -16.68 25.96
C SER A 73 -4.59 -18.09 25.43
N SER A 74 -3.79 -18.20 24.36
CA SER A 74 -3.57 -19.46 23.64
C SER A 74 -2.20 -20.10 23.88
N HIS A 75 -1.40 -19.56 24.82
CA HIS A 75 -0.03 -20.04 25.13
C HIS A 75 0.88 -20.23 23.89
N LEU A 76 0.71 -19.39 22.86
CA LEU A 76 1.57 -19.43 21.68
C LEU A 76 2.99 -18.92 22.02
N PRO A 77 4.03 -19.30 21.24
CA PRO A 77 5.40 -18.88 21.50
C PRO A 77 5.55 -17.35 21.64
N LYS A 78 6.31 -16.90 22.65
CA LYS A 78 6.59 -15.48 22.93
C LYS A 78 7.09 -14.70 21.71
N LEU A 79 7.78 -15.37 20.79
CA LEU A 79 8.33 -14.73 19.58
C LEU A 79 7.22 -14.24 18.62
N TYR A 80 6.08 -14.93 18.52
CA TYR A 80 4.94 -14.44 17.73
C TYR A 80 4.31 -13.19 18.36
N SER A 81 4.21 -13.15 19.69
CA SER A 81 3.74 -11.97 20.41
C SER A 81 4.65 -10.77 20.18
N ALA A 82 5.98 -10.98 20.19
CA ALA A 82 6.94 -9.94 19.87
C ALA A 82 6.76 -9.38 18.44
N MET A 83 6.54 -10.24 17.44
CA MET A 83 6.30 -9.79 16.06
C MET A 83 4.98 -9.01 15.91
N ILE A 84 3.92 -9.42 16.61
CA ILE A 84 2.66 -8.66 16.63
C ILE A 84 2.85 -7.32 17.33
N PHE A 85 3.61 -7.28 18.42
CA PHE A 85 3.93 -6.03 19.11
C PHE A 85 4.72 -5.08 18.21
N VAL A 86 5.70 -5.58 17.45
CA VAL A 86 6.41 -4.78 16.44
C VAL A 86 5.43 -4.21 15.40
N ALA A 87 4.51 -5.03 14.87
CA ALA A 87 3.50 -4.56 13.94
C ALA A 87 2.58 -3.49 14.56
N LEU A 88 2.17 -3.67 15.83
CA LEU A 88 1.39 -2.70 16.58
C LEU A 88 2.15 -1.37 16.73
N CYS A 89 3.45 -1.41 17.06
CA CYS A 89 4.29 -0.22 17.11
C CYS A 89 4.36 0.47 15.75
N VAL A 90 4.54 -0.28 14.65
CA VAL A 90 4.56 0.29 13.29
C VAL A 90 3.24 0.99 12.96
N PHE A 91 2.09 0.36 13.22
CA PHE A 91 0.79 0.99 13.01
C PHE A 91 0.60 2.23 13.89
N GLY A 92 0.98 2.15 15.17
CA GLY A 92 0.89 3.26 16.12
C GLY A 92 1.77 4.45 15.72
N THR A 93 3.00 4.20 15.26
CA THR A 93 3.91 5.24 14.78
C THR A 93 3.38 5.93 13.53
N PHE A 94 2.89 5.18 12.54
CA PHE A 94 2.28 5.79 11.35
C PHE A 94 1.04 6.60 11.70
N LEU A 95 0.18 6.07 12.58
CA LEU A 95 -1.02 6.77 13.02
C LEU A 95 -0.68 8.07 13.77
N TYR A 96 0.31 8.03 14.67
CA TYR A 96 0.79 9.22 15.37
C TYR A 96 1.35 10.26 14.39
N TYR A 97 2.15 9.82 13.42
CA TYR A 97 2.75 10.70 12.44
C TYR A 97 1.69 11.39 11.56
N GLU A 98 0.69 10.63 11.09
CA GLU A 98 -0.43 11.14 10.28
C GLU A 98 -1.32 12.14 11.03
N LEU A 99 -1.55 11.93 12.33
CA LEU A 99 -2.46 12.76 13.13
C LEU A 99 -1.77 13.99 13.74
N PHE A 100 -0.50 13.89 14.14
CA PHE A 100 0.13 14.89 15.00
C PHE A 100 1.40 15.53 14.43
N VAL A 101 2.10 14.86 13.51
CA VAL A 101 3.43 15.34 13.06
C VAL A 101 3.38 15.95 11.67
N LEU A 102 2.63 15.36 10.75
CA LEU A 102 2.45 15.91 9.41
C LEU A 102 1.66 17.20 9.48
N GLN A 103 2.36 18.32 9.30
CA GLN A 103 1.73 19.61 9.05
C GLN A 103 1.00 19.53 7.70
N ARG A 104 -0.30 19.78 7.72
CA ARG A 104 -1.13 19.84 6.52
C ARG A 104 -1.54 21.28 6.31
N THR A 105 -1.10 21.88 5.22
CA THR A 105 -1.49 23.23 4.84
C THR A 105 -2.83 23.18 4.12
N TYR A 106 -3.82 23.92 4.64
CA TYR A 106 -5.05 24.19 3.92
C TYR A 106 -4.77 25.23 2.84
N TYR A 107 -4.98 24.87 1.58
CA TYR A 107 -4.95 25.82 0.49
C TYR A 107 -6.36 26.35 0.23
N ASP A 108 -6.51 27.67 0.25
CA ASP A 108 -7.79 28.30 -0.02
C ASP A 108 -8.03 28.35 -1.53
N ILE A 109 -9.14 27.77 -1.98
CA ILE A 109 -9.47 27.56 -3.41
C ILE A 109 -9.62 28.90 -4.15
N PHE A 110 -9.93 29.98 -3.43
CA PHE A 110 -10.19 31.30 -3.99
C PHE A 110 -9.01 32.27 -3.85
N SER A 111 -7.90 31.81 -3.28
CA SER A 111 -6.68 32.60 -3.10
C SER A 111 -5.89 32.69 -4.40
N LEU A 112 -5.85 33.89 -4.99
CA LEU A 112 -5.03 34.19 -6.17
C LEU A 112 -3.53 34.02 -5.85
N GLU A 113 -3.11 34.25 -4.60
CA GLU A 113 -1.73 34.06 -4.14
C GLU A 113 -1.32 32.58 -4.14
N ASP A 114 -2.19 31.67 -3.70
CA ASP A 114 -1.90 30.23 -3.73
C ASP A 114 -1.90 29.71 -5.17
N SER A 115 -2.80 30.20 -6.02
CA SER A 115 -2.82 29.86 -7.45
C SER A 115 -1.53 30.29 -8.18
N LEU A 116 -0.96 31.44 -7.80
CA LEU A 116 0.33 31.92 -8.33
C LEU A 116 1.51 31.15 -7.77
N LYS A 117 1.49 30.76 -6.48
CA LYS A 117 2.51 29.89 -5.87
C LYS A 117 2.57 28.52 -6.56
N PHE A 118 1.44 27.93 -6.94
CA PHE A 118 1.42 26.68 -7.72
C PHE A 118 1.96 26.84 -9.14
N ALA A 119 1.76 28.01 -9.76
CA ALA A 119 2.27 28.27 -11.10
C ALA A 119 3.78 28.58 -11.13
N THR A 120 4.36 29.08 -10.04
CA THR A 120 5.77 29.51 -9.96
C THR A 120 6.68 28.59 -9.13
N ASN A 121 6.16 27.75 -8.23
CA ASN A 121 6.99 26.87 -7.41
C ASN A 121 7.31 25.54 -8.12
N GLU A 122 8.45 25.48 -8.80
CA GLU A 122 9.04 24.22 -9.28
C GLU A 122 9.28 23.22 -8.13
N ASN A 123 9.56 23.72 -6.92
CA ASN A 123 9.74 22.93 -5.69
C ASN A 123 8.45 22.26 -5.18
N ALA A 124 7.26 22.59 -5.72
CA ALA A 124 6.00 21.95 -5.32
C ALA A 124 5.90 20.48 -5.77
N PHE A 125 6.79 20.07 -6.68
CA PHE A 125 6.91 18.68 -7.15
C PHE A 125 8.05 17.91 -6.47
N ASP A 126 8.87 18.57 -5.63
CA ASP A 126 9.94 17.90 -4.92
C ASP A 126 9.39 17.07 -3.77
N LYS A 127 9.82 15.82 -3.72
CA LYS A 127 9.44 14.92 -2.63
C LYS A 127 10.11 15.33 -1.34
N SER A 128 9.32 15.39 -0.27
CA SER A 128 9.91 15.52 1.07
C SER A 128 10.69 14.26 1.45
N PHE A 129 11.63 14.40 2.38
CA PHE A 129 12.41 13.26 2.88
C PHE A 129 11.52 12.13 3.41
N TYR A 130 10.44 12.48 4.11
CA TYR A 130 9.45 11.52 4.59
C TYR A 130 8.80 10.72 3.43
N GLN A 131 8.43 11.40 2.35
CA GLN A 131 7.83 10.76 1.18
C GLN A 131 8.80 9.76 0.54
N MET A 132 10.06 10.16 0.35
CA MET A 132 11.10 9.28 -0.20
C MET A 132 11.35 8.05 0.67
N VAL A 133 11.50 8.24 1.99
CA VAL A 133 11.71 7.13 2.93
C VAL A 133 10.54 6.17 2.89
N MET A 134 9.30 6.68 2.86
CA MET A 134 8.10 5.85 2.82
C MET A 134 8.01 5.07 1.49
N ASP A 135 8.11 5.76 0.34
CA ASP A 135 8.04 5.13 -0.99
C ASP A 135 9.06 3.98 -1.13
N TYR A 136 10.33 4.26 -0.84
CA TYR A 136 11.40 3.28 -1.07
C TYR A 136 11.39 2.16 -0.03
N SER A 137 11.04 2.43 1.23
CA SER A 137 10.92 1.37 2.24
C SER A 137 9.78 0.40 1.91
N PHE A 138 8.62 0.91 1.50
CA PHE A 138 7.50 0.09 1.06
C PHE A 138 7.84 -0.70 -0.21
N TYR A 139 8.49 -0.08 -1.19
CA TYR A 139 8.93 -0.77 -2.40
C TYR A 139 9.91 -1.91 -2.10
N LEU A 140 10.95 -1.64 -1.31
CA LEU A 140 11.94 -2.66 -0.94
C LEU A 140 11.31 -3.83 -0.17
N PHE A 141 10.43 -3.52 0.79
CA PHE A 141 9.85 -4.54 1.67
C PHE A 141 8.71 -5.33 1.02
N PHE A 142 7.85 -4.69 0.23
CA PHE A 142 6.65 -5.32 -0.34
C PHE A 142 6.77 -5.69 -1.81
N VAL A 143 7.81 -5.26 -2.53
CA VAL A 143 8.04 -5.64 -3.93
C VAL A 143 9.33 -6.44 -4.07
N VAL A 144 10.48 -5.85 -3.70
CA VAL A 144 11.79 -6.47 -3.93
C VAL A 144 12.00 -7.72 -3.06
N PHE A 145 11.76 -7.60 -1.75
CA PHE A 145 11.93 -8.72 -0.82
C PHE A 145 11.09 -9.97 -1.18
N PRO A 146 9.75 -9.88 -1.39
CA PRO A 146 8.98 -11.05 -1.79
C PRO A 146 9.40 -11.58 -3.17
N PHE A 147 9.77 -10.71 -4.12
CA PHE A 147 10.29 -11.13 -5.42
C PHE A 147 11.53 -12.01 -5.27
N ILE A 148 12.53 -11.59 -4.48
CA ILE A 148 13.77 -12.36 -4.22
C ILE A 148 13.41 -13.76 -3.68
N ILE A 149 12.51 -13.84 -2.71
CA ILE A 149 12.09 -15.13 -2.14
C ILE A 149 11.48 -16.04 -3.21
N TYR A 150 10.55 -15.51 -4.03
CA TYR A 150 9.89 -16.29 -5.08
C TYR A 150 10.82 -16.63 -6.27
N PHE A 151 11.76 -15.75 -6.58
CA PHE A 151 12.74 -15.93 -7.65
C PHE A 151 13.70 -17.07 -7.31
N PHE A 152 14.34 -17.01 -6.15
CA PHE A 152 15.33 -18.01 -5.71
C PHE A 152 14.73 -19.30 -5.12
N LYS A 153 13.39 -19.43 -5.03
CA LYS A 153 12.71 -20.56 -4.36
C LYS A 153 13.21 -20.77 -2.93
N LEU A 154 13.41 -19.68 -2.19
CA LEU A 154 13.89 -19.79 -0.81
C LEU A 154 12.83 -20.52 0.02
N ASN A 155 13.15 -21.75 0.41
CA ASN A 155 12.31 -22.56 1.29
C ASN A 155 12.77 -22.34 2.72
N PHE A 156 11.95 -21.64 3.50
CA PHE A 156 12.21 -21.47 4.92
C PHE A 156 11.88 -22.78 5.66
N ASP A 157 12.83 -23.27 6.45
CA ASP A 157 12.67 -24.50 7.20
C ASP A 157 11.60 -24.36 8.29
N LYS A 158 10.54 -25.17 8.18
CA LYS A 158 9.42 -25.22 9.11
C LYS A 158 9.79 -25.81 10.47
N SER A 159 10.91 -26.54 10.55
CA SER A 159 11.40 -27.14 11.80
C SER A 159 11.88 -26.06 12.78
N THR A 160 12.45 -24.96 12.24
CA THR A 160 12.94 -23.85 13.04
C THR A 160 11.84 -22.82 13.32
N LYS A 161 11.82 -22.26 14.54
CA LYS A 161 10.86 -21.21 14.93
C LYS A 161 10.94 -19.99 14.00
N ILE A 162 12.17 -19.61 13.59
CA ILE A 162 12.45 -18.47 12.72
C ILE A 162 11.97 -18.77 11.29
N GLY A 163 12.30 -19.93 10.72
CA GLY A 163 11.87 -20.28 9.37
C GLY A 163 10.35 -20.36 9.24
N LYS A 164 9.65 -20.86 10.26
CA LYS A 164 8.19 -20.83 10.32
C LYS A 164 7.60 -19.41 10.29
N ILE A 165 8.25 -18.45 10.92
CA ILE A 165 7.81 -17.05 10.93
C ILE A 165 8.08 -16.37 9.61
N LEU A 166 9.29 -16.54 9.05
CA LEU A 166 9.63 -16.01 7.74
C LEU A 166 8.68 -16.52 6.66
N GLN A 167 8.29 -17.79 6.74
CA GLN A 167 7.28 -18.35 5.83
C GLN A 167 5.89 -17.75 6.02
N LEU A 168 5.48 -17.46 7.26
CA LEU A 168 4.16 -16.87 7.54
C LEU A 168 4.09 -15.41 7.09
N MET A 169 5.16 -14.64 7.34
CA MET A 169 5.26 -13.22 7.07
C MET A 169 5.67 -12.88 5.64
N GLN A 170 5.81 -13.85 4.75
CA GLN A 170 6.10 -13.57 3.36
C GLN A 170 4.94 -12.77 2.71
N PRO A 171 5.20 -11.56 2.15
CA PRO A 171 4.18 -10.83 1.39
C PRO A 171 3.70 -11.65 0.19
N ASN A 172 2.38 -11.66 -0.05
CA ASN A 172 1.81 -12.33 -1.20
C ASN A 172 1.80 -11.40 -2.43
N ILE A 173 1.47 -11.96 -3.59
CA ILE A 173 1.44 -11.19 -4.85
C ILE A 173 0.41 -10.06 -4.83
N ASN A 174 -0.72 -10.20 -4.12
CA ASN A 174 -1.68 -9.10 -3.98
C ASN A 174 -1.08 -7.91 -3.24
N VAL A 175 -0.31 -8.15 -2.16
CA VAL A 175 0.40 -7.06 -1.46
C VAL A 175 1.39 -6.39 -2.40
N MET A 176 2.13 -7.15 -3.21
CA MET A 176 3.01 -6.57 -4.25
C MET A 176 2.24 -5.69 -5.23
N ILE A 177 1.09 -6.16 -5.74
CA ILE A 177 0.24 -5.44 -6.68
C ILE A 177 -0.30 -4.15 -6.06
N VAL A 178 -0.80 -4.21 -4.82
CA VAL A 178 -1.32 -3.03 -4.11
C VAL A 178 -0.23 -1.99 -3.88
N THR A 179 0.96 -2.41 -3.47
CA THR A 179 2.11 -1.49 -3.31
C THR A 179 2.50 -0.86 -4.63
N LEU A 180 2.58 -1.64 -5.71
CA LEU A 180 2.87 -1.10 -7.05
C LEU A 180 1.75 -0.19 -7.57
N PHE A 181 0.49 -0.42 -7.18
CA PHE A 181 -0.60 0.48 -7.53
C PHE A 181 -0.41 1.85 -6.92
N GLY A 182 -0.10 1.91 -5.62
CA GLY A 182 0.27 3.17 -4.96
C GLY A 182 1.47 3.79 -5.68
N PHE A 183 2.53 3.03 -5.89
CA PHE A 183 3.75 3.50 -6.53
C PHE A 183 3.54 3.99 -7.98
N ALA A 184 2.56 3.45 -8.72
CA ALA A 184 2.23 3.86 -10.08
C ALA A 184 1.67 5.29 -10.17
N ILE A 185 1.12 5.79 -9.07
CA ILE A 185 0.54 7.14 -8.97
C ILE A 185 1.71 8.13 -8.87
N THR A 186 2.34 8.44 -9.99
CA THR A 186 3.54 9.30 -10.10
C THR A 186 3.20 10.69 -10.60
N SER A 187 3.91 11.67 -10.03
CA SER A 187 3.90 13.05 -10.50
C SER A 187 4.42 13.11 -11.95
N PRO A 188 3.98 14.09 -12.77
CA PRO A 188 4.61 14.33 -14.06
C PRO A 188 6.13 14.49 -13.88
N MET A 189 6.90 13.77 -14.72
CA MET A 189 8.36 13.56 -14.68
C MET A 189 9.17 14.87 -14.71
N LYS A 190 9.14 15.64 -13.63
CA LYS A 190 9.76 16.96 -13.50
C LYS A 190 11.03 16.89 -12.66
N SER A 191 11.03 16.07 -11.61
CA SER A 191 12.19 15.89 -10.73
C SER A 191 12.97 14.62 -11.07
N THR A 192 14.25 14.56 -10.70
CA THR A 192 15.06 13.34 -10.80
C THR A 192 14.44 12.17 -10.02
N ALA A 193 13.77 12.46 -8.89
CA ALA A 193 13.07 11.46 -8.09
C ALA A 193 11.90 10.83 -8.85
N ASP A 194 11.19 11.58 -9.68
CA ASP A 194 10.09 11.06 -10.50
C ASP A 194 10.59 10.08 -11.57
N TYR A 195 11.75 10.36 -12.19
CA TYR A 195 12.38 9.43 -13.14
C TYR A 195 12.83 8.13 -12.45
N ILE A 196 13.36 8.22 -11.23
CA ILE A 196 13.73 7.05 -10.43
C ILE A 196 12.47 6.24 -10.09
N ASP A 197 11.40 6.89 -9.66
CA ASP A 197 10.10 6.24 -9.44
C ASP A 197 9.61 5.54 -10.70
N PHE A 198 9.65 6.19 -11.86
CA PHE A 198 9.20 5.56 -13.10
C PHE A 198 10.02 4.32 -13.46
N ALA A 199 11.34 4.40 -13.34
CA ALA A 199 12.23 3.27 -13.56
C ALA A 199 11.92 2.12 -12.59
N LEU A 200 11.72 2.42 -11.30
CA LEU A 200 11.34 1.44 -10.28
C LEU A 200 9.96 0.84 -10.54
N LEU A 201 8.99 1.63 -11.05
CA LEU A 201 7.68 1.14 -11.44
C LEU A 201 7.81 0.09 -12.56
N ILE A 202 8.58 0.40 -13.61
CA ILE A 202 8.84 -0.54 -14.72
C ILE A 202 9.48 -1.82 -14.18
N VAL A 203 10.52 -1.69 -13.36
CA VAL A 203 11.20 -2.85 -12.74
C VAL A 203 10.21 -3.68 -11.91
N GLY A 204 9.34 -3.03 -11.13
CA GLY A 204 8.33 -3.69 -10.32
C GLY A 204 7.28 -4.44 -11.15
N LEU A 205 6.83 -3.83 -12.24
CA LEU A 205 5.92 -4.46 -13.21
C LEU A 205 6.57 -5.67 -13.89
N LEU A 206 7.85 -5.58 -14.26
CA LEU A 206 8.61 -6.71 -14.81
C LEU A 206 8.77 -7.83 -13.78
N MET A 207 9.04 -7.51 -12.51
CA MET A 207 9.11 -8.48 -11.42
C MET A 207 7.79 -9.24 -11.24
N VAL A 208 6.66 -8.52 -11.12
CA VAL A 208 5.34 -9.14 -11.00
C VAL A 208 4.98 -9.91 -12.27
N GLY A 209 5.22 -9.35 -13.45
CA GLY A 209 5.00 -10.01 -14.74
C GLY A 209 5.78 -11.32 -14.86
N PHE A 210 7.06 -11.33 -14.47
CA PHE A 210 7.88 -12.53 -14.43
C PHE A 210 7.29 -13.59 -13.50
N LEU A 211 6.87 -13.20 -12.29
CA LEU A 211 6.22 -14.12 -11.36
C LEU A 211 4.91 -14.66 -11.93
N CYS A 212 4.11 -13.82 -12.58
CA CYS A 212 2.88 -14.24 -13.22
C CYS A 212 3.11 -15.32 -14.31
N LEU A 213 4.16 -15.14 -15.13
CA LEU A 213 4.50 -16.07 -16.20
C LEU A 213 5.10 -17.38 -15.68
N LYS A 214 6.04 -17.31 -14.72
CA LYS A 214 6.79 -18.47 -14.23
C LYS A 214 6.11 -19.19 -13.07
N ARG A 215 5.20 -18.54 -12.34
CA ARG A 215 4.56 -19.05 -11.12
C ARG A 215 3.04 -18.90 -11.19
N LYS A 216 2.43 -19.50 -12.22
CA LYS A 216 0.98 -19.46 -12.45
C LYS A 216 0.13 -19.84 -11.22
N TYR A 217 0.64 -20.70 -10.33
CA TYR A 217 -0.04 -21.07 -9.09
C TYR A 217 -0.22 -19.91 -8.08
N LEU A 218 0.55 -18.82 -8.22
CA LEU A 218 0.40 -17.62 -7.40
C LEU A 218 -0.80 -16.76 -7.82
N ILE A 219 -1.25 -16.87 -9.08
CA ILE A 219 -2.36 -16.10 -9.63
C ILE A 219 -3.67 -16.86 -9.42
N GLY A 220 -4.52 -16.35 -8.54
CA GLY A 220 -5.94 -16.68 -8.50
C GLY A 220 -6.77 -15.65 -9.25
N PHE A 221 -8.10 -15.80 -9.18
CA PHE A 221 -9.03 -14.86 -9.78
C PHE A 221 -8.88 -13.43 -9.23
N TYR A 222 -8.74 -13.28 -7.91
CA TYR A 222 -8.56 -11.96 -7.28
C TYR A 222 -7.23 -11.32 -7.66
N GLU A 223 -6.14 -12.09 -7.67
CA GLU A 223 -4.83 -11.60 -8.11
C GLU A 223 -4.86 -11.10 -9.56
N PHE A 224 -5.56 -11.82 -10.44
CA PHE A 224 -5.73 -11.42 -11.84
C PHE A 224 -6.52 -10.11 -11.98
N LEU A 225 -7.67 -10.00 -11.31
CA LEU A 225 -8.46 -8.76 -11.32
C LEU A 225 -7.66 -7.59 -10.75
N ASN A 226 -6.91 -7.82 -9.69
CA ASN A 226 -6.13 -6.75 -9.07
C ASN A 226 -4.99 -6.27 -9.98
N LEU A 227 -4.35 -7.20 -10.68
CA LEU A 227 -3.33 -6.90 -11.68
C LEU A 227 -3.92 -6.12 -12.86
N LEU A 228 -5.14 -6.46 -13.31
CA LEU A 228 -5.84 -5.71 -14.36
C LEU A 228 -6.06 -4.25 -13.95
N LEU A 229 -6.53 -4.01 -12.72
CA LEU A 229 -6.70 -2.65 -12.20
C LEU A 229 -5.38 -1.88 -12.14
N LEU A 230 -4.28 -2.53 -11.74
CA LEU A 230 -2.96 -1.92 -11.78
C LEU A 230 -2.57 -1.47 -13.19
N LEU A 231 -2.76 -2.34 -14.19
CA LEU A 231 -2.45 -2.01 -15.59
C LEU A 231 -3.32 -0.86 -16.11
N VAL A 232 -4.62 -0.84 -15.79
CA VAL A 232 -5.52 0.26 -16.15
C VAL A 232 -5.07 1.57 -15.51
N ASN A 233 -4.67 1.55 -14.24
CA ASN A 233 -4.14 2.73 -13.56
C ASN A 233 -2.86 3.26 -14.21
N CYS A 234 -1.92 2.37 -14.57
CA CYS A 234 -0.72 2.76 -15.31
C CYS A 234 -1.06 3.45 -16.64
N LEU A 235 -2.06 2.96 -17.38
CA LEU A 235 -2.51 3.59 -18.63
C LEU A 235 -3.11 4.99 -18.37
N ILE A 236 -3.92 5.14 -17.32
CA ILE A 236 -4.52 6.43 -16.96
C ILE A 236 -3.44 7.44 -16.57
N ILE A 237 -2.51 7.07 -15.70
CA ILE A 237 -1.41 7.96 -15.32
C ILE A 237 -0.57 8.32 -16.55
N PHE A 238 -0.27 7.37 -17.43
CA PHE A 238 0.48 7.66 -18.66
C PHE A 238 -0.26 8.66 -19.57
N CYS A 239 -1.57 8.49 -19.78
CA CYS A 239 -2.37 9.34 -20.65
C CYS A 239 -2.68 10.73 -20.05
N PHE A 240 -2.80 10.85 -18.73
CA PHE A 240 -3.34 12.04 -18.06
C PHE A 240 -2.38 12.72 -17.06
N SER A 241 -1.14 12.24 -16.91
CA SER A 241 -0.15 12.72 -15.92
C SER A 241 0.03 14.24 -15.85
N TYR A 242 -0.16 14.97 -16.96
CA TYR A 242 0.05 16.41 -17.04
C TYR A 242 -1.08 17.27 -16.42
N PHE A 243 -2.23 16.68 -16.12
CA PHE A 243 -3.43 17.42 -15.69
C PHE A 243 -3.62 17.53 -14.18
N PHE A 244 -2.83 16.81 -13.41
CA PHE A 244 -2.96 16.80 -11.95
C PHE A 244 -2.04 17.82 -11.32
N VAL A 245 -2.51 18.33 -10.19
CA VAL A 245 -2.20 19.69 -9.79
C VAL A 245 -0.94 19.72 -8.91
N ASP A 246 -0.80 18.80 -7.94
CA ASP A 246 0.22 18.91 -6.88
C ASP A 246 0.86 17.57 -6.50
N GLY A 247 2.18 17.57 -6.25
CA GLY A 247 2.93 16.40 -5.76
C GLY A 247 2.42 15.85 -4.43
N GLU A 248 1.96 16.72 -3.53
CA GLU A 248 1.39 16.31 -2.23
C GLU A 248 0.07 15.53 -2.38
N SER A 249 -0.78 15.95 -3.32
CA SER A 249 -2.05 15.25 -3.59
C SER A 249 -1.80 13.82 -4.05
N TYR A 250 -0.79 13.62 -4.92
CA TYR A 250 -0.39 12.27 -5.34
C TYR A 250 0.10 11.43 -4.16
N PHE A 251 0.90 12.03 -3.28
CA PHE A 251 1.42 11.31 -2.12
C PHE A 251 0.32 10.86 -1.15
N GLU A 252 -0.71 11.68 -0.89
CA GLU A 252 -1.86 11.26 -0.07
C GLU A 252 -2.56 10.02 -0.66
N VAL A 253 -2.70 9.94 -1.98
CA VAL A 253 -3.25 8.74 -2.62
C VAL A 253 -2.31 7.55 -2.44
N ARG A 254 -1.00 7.71 -2.69
CA ARG A 254 0.00 6.63 -2.49
C ARG A 254 -0.06 6.04 -1.09
N LYS A 255 -0.08 6.91 -0.08
CA LYS A 255 -0.14 6.54 1.34
C LYS A 255 -1.33 5.64 1.65
N ALA A 256 -2.52 5.94 1.10
CA ALA A 256 -3.70 5.10 1.32
C ALA A 256 -3.47 3.66 0.83
N PHE A 257 -2.83 3.47 -0.33
CA PHE A 257 -2.47 2.15 -0.85
C PHE A 257 -1.36 1.47 -0.05
N TYR A 258 -0.36 2.22 0.43
CA TYR A 258 0.68 1.70 1.31
C TYR A 258 0.10 1.21 2.64
N PHE A 259 -0.76 1.99 3.29
CA PHE A 259 -1.42 1.58 4.52
C PHE A 259 -2.34 0.38 4.29
N LEU A 260 -3.03 0.29 3.15
CA LEU A 260 -3.78 -0.89 2.77
C LEU A 260 -2.87 -2.12 2.60
N ALA A 261 -1.72 -1.99 1.92
CA ALA A 261 -0.76 -3.07 1.74
C ALA A 261 -0.21 -3.57 3.08
N LEU A 262 0.15 -2.66 3.98
CA LEU A 262 0.60 -2.96 5.33
C LEU A 262 -0.48 -3.68 6.15
N PHE A 263 -1.71 -3.15 6.14
CA PHE A 263 -2.85 -3.76 6.81
C PHE A 263 -3.13 -5.17 6.28
N GLY A 264 -3.21 -5.33 4.96
CA GLY A 264 -3.44 -6.60 4.30
C GLY A 264 -2.38 -7.63 4.63
N TRP A 265 -1.11 -7.25 4.53
CA TRP A 265 0.01 -8.11 4.88
C TRP A 265 -0.05 -8.60 6.33
N CYS A 266 -0.20 -7.67 7.28
CA CYS A 266 -0.32 -7.98 8.71
C CYS A 266 -1.48 -8.92 9.01
N ASN A 267 -2.67 -8.59 8.49
CA ASN A 267 -3.87 -9.39 8.73
C ASN A 267 -3.73 -10.82 8.18
N ILE A 268 -3.11 -11.00 7.01
CA ILE A 268 -2.92 -12.33 6.40
C ILE A 268 -2.11 -13.26 7.29
N TRP A 269 -1.00 -12.81 7.88
CA TRP A 269 -0.16 -13.69 8.69
C TRP A 269 -0.64 -13.82 10.13
N MET A 270 -1.20 -12.76 10.73
CA MET A 270 -1.76 -12.80 12.08
C MET A 270 -2.94 -13.78 12.17
N MET A 271 -3.84 -13.77 11.17
CA MET A 271 -5.00 -14.67 11.16
C MET A 271 -4.65 -16.14 10.89
N LYS A 272 -3.48 -16.42 10.30
CA LYS A 272 -2.96 -17.78 10.09
C LYS A 272 -2.35 -18.41 11.34
N LEU A 273 -2.16 -17.64 12.41
CA LEU A 273 -1.73 -18.19 13.70
C LEU A 273 -2.88 -19.02 14.28
N ILE A 274 -2.90 -20.31 13.95
CA ILE A 274 -3.90 -21.27 14.43
C ILE A 274 -3.45 -21.81 15.79
N ILE A 275 -4.40 -21.83 16.72
CA ILE A 275 -4.35 -22.60 17.97
C ILE A 275 -4.51 -24.05 17.56
N LYS A 276 -3.45 -24.86 17.61
CA LYS A 276 -3.67 -26.30 17.73
C LYS A 276 -4.00 -26.53 19.21
N PRO A 277 -5.22 -26.97 19.57
CA PRO A 277 -5.40 -27.55 20.89
C PRO A 277 -4.45 -28.75 20.95
N ASN A 278 -3.47 -28.69 21.84
CA ASN A 278 -2.80 -29.89 22.28
C ASN A 278 -3.85 -30.69 23.07
N TYR A 279 -4.62 -31.53 22.39
CA TYR A 279 -5.13 -32.73 23.03
C TYR A 279 -3.90 -33.59 23.31
N LYS A 280 -3.38 -33.47 24.54
CA LYS A 280 -2.59 -34.53 25.16
C LYS A 280 -3.60 -35.39 25.91
N ASP A 281 -3.86 -36.57 25.37
CA ASP A 281 -4.21 -37.73 26.19
C ASP A 281 -3.02 -38.08 27.10
#